data_AF-A0ABD2VRM1-F1
#
_entry.id   AF-A0ABD2VRM1-F1
#
_cell.length_a   1.000
_cell.length_b   1.000
_cell.length_c   1.000
_cell.angle_alpha   90.00
_cell.angle_beta   90.00
_cell.angle_gamma   90.00
#
_symmetry.space_group_name_H-M   'P 1'
#
loop_
_entity.id
_entity.type
_entity.pdbx_description
1 polymer ?
#
loop_
_entity_poly.entity_id
_entity_poly.type
_entity_poly.pdbx_seq_one_letter_code
_entity_poly.pdbx_strand_id
1 'polypeptide(L)' 'MAPTQEDHARPFSFEEYTDMLLCYGKANKNSREASRIYAEMYPDRRLPSPRTIVATYKRSRDKGSLKSFH' A
#
# COMPACT_ATOMS: atom_id res chain seq x y z
N MET A 1 -6.35 -9.15 -21.61
CA MET A 1 -5.47 -9.76 -20.59
C MET A 1 -6.00 -9.34 -19.24
N ALA A 2 -6.67 -10.25 -18.52
CA ALA A 2 -7.03 -10.01 -17.12
C ALA A 2 -5.76 -10.17 -16.27
N PRO A 3 -5.44 -9.27 -15.32
CA PRO A 3 -4.23 -9.40 -14.53
C PRO A 3 -4.34 -10.65 -13.66
N THR A 4 -3.45 -11.60 -13.96
CA THR A 4 -3.26 -12.88 -13.30
C THR A 4 -3.03 -12.68 -11.80
N GLN A 5 -3.82 -13.37 -10.97
CA GLN A 5 -3.82 -13.30 -9.50
C GLN A 5 -2.61 -13.99 -8.83
N GLU A 6 -1.40 -13.83 -9.38
CA GLU A 6 -0.17 -14.48 -8.86
C GLU A 6 0.79 -13.52 -8.15
N ASP A 7 0.54 -12.21 -8.18
CA ASP A 7 1.33 -11.24 -7.44
C ASP A 7 0.75 -11.05 -6.03
N HIS A 8 0.75 -12.07 -5.18
CA HIS A 8 0.43 -11.90 -3.75
C HIS A 8 1.68 -11.95 -2.86
N ALA A 9 2.80 -12.47 -3.38
CA ALA A 9 4.03 -12.73 -2.64
C ALA A 9 5.18 -11.74 -2.90
N ARG A 10 5.10 -10.87 -3.92
CA ARG A 10 6.14 -9.86 -4.14
C ARG A 10 5.98 -8.68 -3.17
N PRO A 11 7.07 -8.22 -2.54
CA PRO A 11 7.05 -6.98 -1.78
C PRO A 11 6.75 -5.82 -2.73
N PHE A 12 5.97 -4.85 -2.27
CA PHE A 12 5.68 -3.64 -3.03
C PHE A 12 6.97 -2.83 -3.24
N SER A 13 7.01 -2.04 -4.31
CA SER A 13 8.09 -1.10 -4.54
C SER A 13 8.04 0.07 -3.55
N PHE A 14 9.14 0.82 -3.46
CA PHE A 14 9.20 2.00 -2.59
C PHE A 14 8.20 3.09 -3.00
N GLU A 15 7.98 3.27 -4.31
CA GLU A 15 6.94 4.17 -4.84
C GLU A 15 5.56 3.72 -4.37
N GLU A 16 5.23 2.43 -4.54
CA GLU A 16 3.93 1.91 -4.11
C GLU A 16 3.71 2.07 -2.60
N TYR A 17 4.75 1.85 -1.79
CA TYR A 17 4.66 2.10 -0.34
C TYR A 17 4.44 3.57 0.00
N THR A 18 5.05 4.49 -0.74
CA THR A 18 4.87 5.93 -0.55
C THR A 18 3.47 6.35 -0.97
N ASP A 19 2.98 5.88 -2.11
CA ASP A 19 1.64 6.13 -2.61
C ASP A 19 0.57 5.59 -1.64
N MET A 20 0.80 4.42 -1.05
CA MET A 20 -0.05 3.86 0.01
C MET A 20 -0.16 4.80 1.21
N LEU A 21 0.97 5.38 1.65
CA LEU A 21 0.97 6.30 2.80
C LEU A 21 0.32 7.64 2.46
N LEU A 22 0.48 8.15 1.24
CA LEU A 22 -0.23 9.34 0.77
C LEU A 22 -1.74 9.11 0.77
N CYS A 23 -2.19 7.96 0.25
CA CYS A 23 -3.61 7.56 0.31
C CYS A 23 -4.10 7.42 1.75
N TYR A 24 -3.29 6.83 2.63
CA TYR A 24 -3.62 6.66 4.04
C TYR A 24 -3.72 8.00 4.79
N GLY A 25 -2.87 8.96 4.45
CA GLY A 25 -2.95 10.33 4.93
C GLY A 25 -4.23 11.04 4.45
N LYS A 26 -4.54 10.96 3.15
CA LYS A 26 -5.79 11.50 2.56
C LYS A 26 -7.04 10.89 3.18
N ALA A 27 -7.00 9.60 3.49
CA ALA A 27 -8.09 8.88 4.15
C ALA A 27 -8.18 9.13 5.67
N ASN A 28 -7.44 10.10 6.21
CA ASN A 28 -7.39 10.41 7.64
C ASN A 28 -7.11 9.18 8.53
N LYS A 29 -6.14 8.34 8.10
CA LYS A 29 -5.75 7.07 8.75
C LYS A 29 -6.81 5.97 8.71
N ASN A 30 -7.77 6.03 7.79
CA ASN A 30 -8.69 4.92 7.52
C ASN A 30 -8.12 4.01 6.42
N SER A 31 -7.73 2.79 6.77
CA SER A 31 -7.07 1.87 5.82
C SER A 31 -8.00 1.27 4.77
N ARG A 32 -9.31 1.20 5.04
CA ARG A 32 -10.30 0.76 4.03
C ARG A 32 -10.51 1.83 2.97
N GLU A 33 -10.72 3.06 3.41
CA GLU A 33 -10.83 4.21 2.51
C GLU A 33 -9.53 4.44 1.74
N ALA A 34 -8.37 4.30 2.39
CA ALA A 34 -7.08 4.40 1.73
C ALA A 34 -6.90 3.37 0.60
N SER A 35 -7.35 2.12 0.82
CA SER A 35 -7.32 1.08 -0.22
C SER A 35 -8.25 1.42 -1.37
N ARG A 36 -9.45 1.95 -1.09
CA ARG A 36 -10.38 2.42 -2.13
C ARG A 36 -9.78 3.58 -2.95
N ILE A 37 -9.26 4.61 -2.28
CA ILE A 37 -8.61 5.75 -2.93
C ILE A 37 -7.41 5.30 -3.76
N TYR A 38 -6.64 4.31 -3.28
CA TYR A 38 -5.52 3.74 -4.03
C TYR A 38 -6.00 3.02 -5.29
N ALA A 39 -7.09 2.25 -5.22
CA ALA A 39 -7.70 1.60 -6.37
C ALA A 39 -8.18 2.61 -7.43
N GLU A 40 -8.76 3.72 -6.96
CA GLU A 40 -9.28 4.79 -7.82
C GLU A 40 -8.15 5.58 -8.50
N MET A 41 -7.03 5.82 -7.80
CA MET A 41 -5.88 6.53 -8.38
C MET A 41 -4.98 5.64 -9.25
N TYR A 42 -4.90 4.33 -8.96
CA TYR A 42 -4.01 3.39 -9.65
C TYR A 42 -4.75 2.10 -10.03
N PRO A 43 -5.68 2.17 -11.00
CA PRO A 43 -6.48 1.00 -11.39
C PRO A 43 -5.65 -0.13 -12.03
N ASP A 44 -4.53 0.21 -12.68
CA ASP A 44 -3.62 -0.77 -13.30
C ASP A 44 -2.61 -1.39 -12.31
N ARG A 45 -2.58 -0.92 -11.05
CA ARG A 45 -1.63 -1.41 -10.03
C ARG A 45 -2.29 -2.44 -9.11
N ARG A 46 -1.45 -3.22 -8.44
CA ARG A 46 -1.89 -4.19 -7.43
C ARG A 46 -2.52 -3.45 -6.26
N LEU A 47 -3.72 -3.88 -5.87
CA LEU A 47 -4.42 -3.30 -4.73
C LEU A 47 -3.75 -3.72 -3.41
N PRO A 48 -3.29 -2.77 -2.58
CA PRO A 48 -2.79 -3.08 -1.26
C PRO A 48 -3.92 -3.45 -0.32
N SER A 49 -3.69 -4.47 0.50
CA SER A 49 -4.62 -4.80 1.57
C SER A 49 -4.60 -3.71 2.65
N PRO A 50 -5.72 -3.47 3.36
CA PRO A 50 -5.75 -2.53 4.48
C PRO A 50 -4.69 -2.86 5.57
N ARG A 51 -4.39 -4.16 5.76
CA ARG A 51 -3.33 -4.61 6.67
C ARG A 51 -1.94 -4.17 6.20
N THR A 52 -1.67 -4.26 4.90
CA THR A 52 -0.40 -3.82 4.31
C THR A 52 -0.19 -2.33 4.55
N ILE A 53 -1.20 -1.49 4.27
CA ILE A 53 -1.12 -0.04 4.47
C ILE A 53 -0.78 0.30 5.93
N VAL A 54 -1.47 -0.33 6.88
CA VAL A 54 -1.21 -0.12 8.32
C VAL A 54 0.17 -0.63 8.73
N ALA A 55 0.60 -1.78 8.21
CA ALA A 55 1.92 -2.33 8.49
C ALA A 55 3.04 -1.42 7.97
N THR A 56 2.90 -0.87 6.76
CA THR A 56 3.81 0.13 6.20
C THR A 56 3.88 1.35 7.10
N TYR A 57 2.74 1.94 7.46
CA TYR A 57 2.70 3.10 8.37
C TYR A 57 3.40 2.84 9.71
N LYS A 58 3.09 1.70 10.36
CA LYS A 58 3.71 1.33 11.63
C LYS A 58 5.21 1.17 11.49
N ARG A 59 5.69 0.49 10.44
CA ARG A 59 7.13 0.31 10.19
C ARG A 59 7.83 1.64 9.92
N SER A 60 7.21 2.54 9.16
CA SER A 60 7.79 3.86 8.91
C SER A 60 7.92 4.67 10.19
N ARG A 61 6.93 4.57 11.09
CA ARG A 61 6.96 5.26 12.39
C ARG A 61 7.97 4.67 13.38
N ASP A 62 8.10 3.35 13.40
CA ASP A 62 8.92 2.62 14.38
C ASP A 62 10.39 2.51 13.96
N LYS A 63 10.63 2.23 12.66
CA LYS A 63 11.97 1.93 12.12
C LYS A 63 12.52 3.00 11.19
N GLY A 64 11.75 4.05 10.87
CA GLY A 64 12.14 5.07 9.89
C GLY A 64 12.30 4.53 8.46
N SER A 65 11.76 3.35 8.15
CA SER A 65 11.87 2.70 6.84
C SER A 65 10.51 2.37 6.24
N LEU A 66 10.39 2.61 4.93
CA LEU A 66 9.23 2.23 4.11
C LEU A 66 9.37 0.83 3.51
N LYS A 67 10.60 0.30 3.43
CA LYS A 67 10.89 -0.97 2.77
C LYS A 67 10.86 -2.10 3.77
N SER A 68 10.12 -3.16 3.47
CA SER A 68 10.28 -4.43 4.15
C SER A 68 11.58 -5.08 3.68
N PHE A 69 12.63 -5.00 4.49
CA PHE A 69 13.79 -5.89 4.32
C PHE A 69 13.31 -7.30 4.64
N HIS A 70 13.23 -8.16 3.61
CA HIS A 70 13.29 -9.60 3.78
C HIS A 70 14.74 -10.03 3.55
#